data_AF-A0A024GH35-F1
#
_entry.id   AF-A0A024GH35-F1
#
_cell.length_a   1.000
_cell.length_b   1.000
_cell.length_c   1.000
_cell.angle_alpha   90.00
_cell.angle_beta   90.00
_cell.angle_gamma   90.00
#
_symmetry.space_group_name_H-M   'P 1'
#
loop_
_entity.id
_entity.type
_entity.pdbx_description
1 polymer ?
#
loop_
_entity_poly.entity_id
_entity_poly.type
_entity_poly.pdbx_seq_one_letter_code
_entity_poly.pdbx_strand_id
1 'polypeptide(L)'
;MSAPDTDEMLALRAVFDMYDENASGKIAVTHLPVILGQIRSDTANEHMAAFDAACNGQHHVSFDTFLSVLHSHTKSLTTVFDTNTSNSEDLEHASDPLGDSTKVGEFISILEEYRLKCEQEGNYLEAQRADTQLQVLRTQEFKQQTKALKAKQMAERQDVQIAHNLQFHDFNQAWDQYLEQYDRMAAKYTQQMSQKHALELSDLREKLTQDSAERTPKFSKELIDWRRRQYRLAQQKKYAEAQKIKQFVDGMEQYERTKLGGDCHTGHSKKEAKLRQQHQAELQALCKRIEAKRTEHLNQRAVDSTRLLQRNRNVQTALESRQIVEATKKLHDLKNTFVSRNRSTHTTTQNVIPPEARVIRERKASFTSFSSEKKILPSTKSFGIAH
;
A
#
# COMPACT_ATOMS: atom_id res chain seq x y z
N MET A 1 -18.22 -11.06 -11.50
CA MET A 1 -18.95 -10.10 -10.65
C MET A 1 -18.02 -9.67 -9.53
N SER A 2 -17.27 -8.58 -9.71
CA SER A 2 -16.49 -7.99 -8.62
C SER A 2 -17.45 -7.17 -7.77
N ALA A 3 -17.55 -7.46 -6.47
CA ALA A 3 -18.20 -6.54 -5.56
C ALA A 3 -17.43 -5.21 -5.59
N PRO A 4 -18.09 -4.05 -5.57
CA PRO A 4 -17.40 -2.78 -5.42
C PRO A 4 -16.58 -2.80 -4.13
N ASP A 5 -15.38 -2.20 -4.16
CA ASP A 5 -14.53 -2.04 -2.98
C ASP A 5 -15.36 -1.38 -1.87
N THR A 6 -15.37 -1.98 -0.69
CA THR A 6 -16.16 -1.49 0.46
C THR A 6 -15.85 -0.04 0.80
N ASP A 7 -14.63 0.40 0.50
CA ASP A 7 -14.18 1.78 0.72
C ASP A 7 -14.79 2.77 -0.28
N GLU A 8 -15.03 2.38 -1.54
CA GLU A 8 -15.68 3.24 -2.54
C GLU A 8 -17.16 3.44 -2.16
N MET A 9 -17.84 2.38 -1.70
CA MET A 9 -19.22 2.47 -1.23
C MET A 9 -19.35 3.39 -0.01
N LEU A 10 -18.40 3.33 0.93
CA LEU A 10 -18.38 4.19 2.11
C LEU A 10 -18.12 5.65 1.74
N ALA A 11 -17.22 5.91 0.79
CA ALA A 11 -16.97 7.27 0.29
C ALA A 11 -18.20 7.86 -0.43
N LEU A 12 -18.86 7.07 -1.29
CA LEU A 12 -20.09 7.48 -1.97
C LEU A 12 -21.23 7.71 -0.99
N ARG A 13 -21.32 6.90 0.07
CA ARG A 13 -22.33 7.08 1.12
C ARG A 13 -22.09 8.36 1.91
N ALA A 14 -20.84 8.63 2.29
CA ALA A 14 -20.48 9.86 3.00
C ALA A 14 -20.82 11.11 2.18
N VAL A 15 -20.54 11.09 0.86
CA VAL A 15 -20.90 12.19 -0.04
C VAL A 15 -22.42 12.33 -0.17
N PHE A 16 -23.15 11.22 -0.30
CA PHE A 16 -24.61 11.26 -0.38
C PHE A 16 -25.25 11.84 0.89
N ASP A 17 -24.79 11.41 2.06
CA ASP A 17 -25.32 11.84 3.36
C ASP A 17 -25.05 13.35 3.62
N MET A 18 -24.02 13.96 3.01
CA MET A 18 -23.80 15.41 3.10
C MET A 18 -24.89 16.24 2.42
N TYR A 19 -25.61 15.67 1.45
CA TYR A 19 -26.66 16.36 0.70
C TYR A 19 -28.07 15.87 1.04
N ASP A 20 -28.20 14.96 2.02
CA ASP A 20 -29.48 14.54 2.59
C ASP A 20 -29.80 15.39 3.83
N GLU A 21 -30.34 16.60 3.57
CA GLU A 21 -30.59 17.62 4.60
C GLU A 21 -31.47 17.13 5.78
N ASN A 22 -32.30 16.09 5.55
CA ASN A 22 -33.26 15.59 6.53
C ASN A 22 -32.96 14.17 7.03
N ALA A 23 -31.80 13.59 6.68
CA ALA A 23 -31.49 12.17 6.93
C ALA A 23 -32.62 11.22 6.44
N SER A 24 -33.30 11.63 5.38
CA SER A 24 -34.47 10.97 4.81
C SER A 24 -34.12 9.74 3.95
N GLY A 25 -32.83 9.53 3.71
CA GLY A 25 -32.29 8.56 2.76
C GLY A 25 -32.51 8.97 1.30
N LYS A 26 -32.88 10.24 1.05
CA LYS A 26 -33.21 10.76 -0.28
C LYS A 26 -32.63 12.16 -0.48
N ILE A 27 -32.03 12.40 -1.64
CA ILE A 27 -31.51 13.71 -2.04
C ILE A 27 -32.37 14.33 -3.14
N ALA A 28 -32.47 15.65 -3.20
CA ALA A 28 -33.16 16.31 -4.31
C ALA A 28 -32.33 16.21 -5.61
N VAL A 29 -33.01 16.01 -6.75
CA VAL A 29 -32.38 15.89 -8.08
C VAL A 29 -31.52 17.13 -8.42
N THR A 30 -31.84 18.29 -7.86
CA THR A 30 -31.07 19.54 -8.02
C THR A 30 -29.64 19.46 -7.48
N HIS A 31 -29.35 18.56 -6.53
CA HIS A 31 -28.01 18.40 -5.96
C HIS A 31 -27.15 17.36 -6.70
N LEU A 32 -27.76 16.52 -7.55
CA LEU A 32 -27.05 15.50 -8.32
C LEU A 32 -25.93 16.05 -9.23
N PRO A 33 -26.09 17.18 -9.94
CA PRO A 33 -25.00 17.73 -10.78
C PRO A 33 -23.74 18.07 -9.97
N VAL A 34 -23.92 18.56 -8.74
CA VAL A 34 -22.81 18.94 -7.86
C VAL A 34 -22.11 17.69 -7.31
N ILE A 35 -22.90 16.69 -6.88
CA ILE A 35 -22.41 15.41 -6.36
C ILE A 35 -21.66 14.63 -7.46
N LEU A 36 -22.23 14.55 -8.67
CA LEU A 36 -21.59 13.88 -9.80
C LEU A 36 -20.32 14.61 -10.25
N GLY A 37 -20.31 15.95 -10.22
CA GLY A 37 -19.10 16.75 -10.50
C GLY A 37 -17.97 16.50 -9.50
N GLN A 38 -18.28 16.19 -8.23
CA GLN A 38 -17.27 15.86 -7.22
C GLN A 38 -16.73 14.42 -7.32
N ILE A 39 -17.54 13.48 -7.80
CA ILE A 39 -17.18 12.06 -7.86
C ILE A 39 -16.52 11.71 -9.21
N ARG A 40 -17.06 12.22 -10.34
CA ARG A 40 -16.58 11.92 -11.71
C ARG A 40 -16.92 13.05 -12.70
N SER A 41 -15.92 13.87 -13.04
CA SER A 41 -16.06 15.07 -13.89
C SER A 41 -16.55 14.79 -15.33
N ASP A 42 -16.20 13.64 -15.91
CA ASP A 42 -16.23 13.49 -17.38
C ASP A 42 -17.52 12.85 -17.94
N THR A 43 -18.39 12.32 -17.06
CA THR A 43 -19.63 11.60 -17.44
C THR A 43 -20.89 12.18 -16.81
N ALA A 44 -20.78 13.33 -16.12
CA ALA A 44 -21.88 13.93 -15.37
C ALA A 44 -23.14 14.18 -16.21
N ASN A 45 -23.00 14.62 -17.45
CA ASN A 45 -24.13 14.91 -18.34
C ASN A 45 -24.91 13.65 -18.78
N GLU A 46 -24.21 12.53 -18.97
CA GLU A 46 -24.84 11.25 -19.35
C GLU A 46 -25.56 10.61 -18.17
N HIS A 47 -24.95 10.69 -16.99
CA HIS A 47 -25.57 10.23 -15.76
C HIS A 47 -26.86 11.02 -15.42
N MET A 48 -26.88 12.33 -15.68
CA MET A 48 -28.08 13.15 -15.49
C MET A 48 -29.27 12.68 -16.32
N ALA A 49 -29.07 12.37 -17.60
CA ALA A 49 -30.13 11.84 -18.47
C ALA A 49 -30.67 10.48 -17.97
N ALA A 50 -29.80 9.64 -17.43
CA ALA A 50 -30.18 8.35 -16.84
C ALA A 50 -30.94 8.53 -15.52
N PHE A 51 -30.57 9.52 -14.71
CA PHE A 51 -31.29 9.87 -13.48
C PHE A 51 -32.69 10.41 -13.77
N ASP A 52 -32.84 11.31 -14.75
CA ASP A 52 -34.15 11.83 -15.14
C ASP A 52 -35.08 10.72 -15.64
N ALA A 53 -34.55 9.75 -16.38
CA ALA A 53 -35.31 8.57 -16.81
C ALA A 53 -35.67 7.63 -15.64
N ALA A 54 -34.77 7.43 -14.68
CA ALA A 54 -35.00 6.55 -13.53
C ALA A 54 -35.97 7.15 -12.49
N CYS A 55 -36.08 8.48 -12.44
CA CYS A 55 -36.90 9.17 -11.44
C CYS A 55 -38.38 9.23 -11.82
N ASN A 56 -38.80 8.90 -13.06
CA ASN A 56 -40.21 8.94 -13.50
C ASN A 56 -40.96 10.22 -13.06
N GLY A 57 -40.29 11.39 -13.07
CA GLY A 57 -40.85 12.67 -12.63
C GLY A 57 -40.84 12.93 -11.11
N GLN A 58 -40.20 12.09 -10.30
CA GLN A 58 -39.95 12.36 -8.89
C GLN A 58 -38.77 13.31 -8.70
N HIS A 59 -38.91 14.28 -7.78
CA HIS A 59 -37.86 15.27 -7.49
C HIS A 59 -36.77 14.78 -6.52
N HIS A 60 -36.85 13.52 -6.07
CA HIS A 60 -35.95 12.96 -5.07
C HIS A 60 -35.42 11.57 -5.46
N VAL A 61 -34.15 11.30 -5.14
CA VAL A 61 -33.44 10.06 -5.48
C VAL A 61 -32.96 9.40 -4.19
N SER A 62 -33.28 8.11 -4.01
CA SER A 62 -32.74 7.32 -2.89
C SER A 62 -31.32 6.83 -3.19
N PHE A 63 -30.58 6.50 -2.14
CA PHE A 63 -29.21 5.98 -2.27
C PHE A 63 -29.13 4.71 -3.15
N ASP A 64 -30.12 3.81 -3.06
CA ASP A 64 -30.14 2.59 -3.86
C ASP A 64 -30.38 2.87 -5.35
N THR A 65 -31.21 3.85 -5.68
CA THR A 65 -31.42 4.32 -7.05
C THR A 65 -30.16 5.03 -7.57
N PHE A 66 -29.51 5.82 -6.71
CA PHE A 66 -28.23 6.48 -7.00
C PHE A 66 -27.13 5.49 -7.37
N LEU A 67 -26.97 4.43 -6.56
CA LEU A 67 -26.02 3.35 -6.86
C LEU A 67 -26.42 2.55 -8.09
N SER A 68 -27.72 2.29 -8.29
CA SER A 68 -28.20 1.52 -9.44
C SER A 68 -27.90 2.24 -10.76
N VAL A 69 -28.08 3.56 -10.83
CA VAL A 69 -27.77 4.36 -12.03
C VAL A 69 -26.26 4.47 -12.26
N LEU A 70 -25.48 4.72 -11.19
CA LEU A 70 -24.01 4.73 -11.28
C LEU A 70 -23.47 3.38 -11.75
N HIS A 71 -23.98 2.27 -11.22
CA HIS A 71 -23.56 0.93 -11.59
C HIS A 71 -24.10 0.48 -12.94
N SER A 72 -25.27 0.97 -13.38
CA SER A 72 -25.80 0.65 -14.70
C SER A 72 -24.95 1.27 -15.80
N HIS A 73 -24.40 2.47 -15.59
CA HIS A 73 -23.49 3.08 -16.56
C HIS A 73 -22.09 2.43 -16.54
N THR A 74 -21.58 2.02 -15.36
CA THR A 74 -20.32 1.24 -15.31
C THR A 74 -20.49 -0.14 -15.92
N LYS A 75 -21.65 -0.78 -15.73
CA LYS A 75 -22.02 -2.02 -16.43
C LYS A 75 -22.21 -1.82 -17.91
N SER A 76 -22.85 -0.75 -18.36
CA SER A 76 -22.99 -0.45 -19.79
C SER A 76 -21.61 -0.30 -20.45
N LEU A 77 -20.68 0.41 -19.79
CA LEU A 77 -19.29 0.53 -20.22
C LEU A 77 -18.50 -0.80 -20.19
N THR A 78 -18.83 -1.74 -19.28
CA THR A 78 -18.21 -3.07 -19.25
C THR A 78 -18.92 -4.09 -20.15
N THR A 79 -20.20 -3.96 -20.44
CA THR A 79 -20.92 -4.85 -21.38
C THR A 79 -20.63 -4.54 -22.84
N VAL A 80 -20.21 -3.31 -23.15
CA VAL A 80 -19.58 -2.99 -24.44
C VAL A 80 -18.16 -3.58 -24.52
N PHE A 81 -17.55 -3.93 -23.37
CA PHE A 81 -16.26 -4.61 -23.27
C PHE A 81 -16.36 -6.14 -23.21
N ASP A 82 -17.48 -6.70 -22.73
CA ASP A 82 -17.66 -8.14 -22.49
C ASP A 82 -18.58 -8.86 -23.52
N THR A 83 -19.21 -8.16 -24.47
CA THR A 83 -19.95 -8.81 -25.57
C THR A 83 -19.09 -9.18 -26.78
N ASN A 84 -17.76 -8.97 -26.73
CA ASN A 84 -16.83 -9.33 -27.81
C ASN A 84 -15.95 -10.56 -27.53
N THR A 85 -16.23 -11.36 -26.50
CA THR A 85 -15.38 -12.52 -26.13
C THR A 85 -16.16 -13.84 -26.10
N SER A 86 -17.04 -14.07 -27.06
CA SER A 86 -17.63 -15.40 -27.34
C SER A 86 -18.12 -15.50 -28.78
N ASN A 87 -17.19 -15.38 -29.72
CA ASN A 87 -17.22 -16.03 -31.03
C ASN A 87 -15.77 -16.14 -31.49
N SER A 88 -15.16 -17.27 -31.13
CA SER A 88 -13.91 -17.72 -31.71
C SER A 88 -14.21 -18.23 -33.12
N GLU A 89 -13.30 -17.90 -34.05
CA GLU A 89 -13.37 -18.08 -35.51
C GLU A 89 -13.78 -16.76 -36.20
N ASP A 90 -12.82 -16.21 -36.94
CA ASP A 90 -12.88 -14.98 -37.74
C ASP A 90 -12.59 -13.63 -37.04
N LEU A 91 -11.38 -13.47 -36.47
CA LEU A 91 -10.75 -12.14 -36.37
C LEU A 91 -9.23 -12.20 -36.20
N GLU A 92 -8.56 -12.93 -37.09
CA GLU A 92 -7.17 -12.60 -37.48
C GLU A 92 -7.17 -11.36 -38.38
N HIS A 93 -7.50 -10.18 -37.84
CA HIS A 93 -7.14 -8.90 -38.47
C HIS A 93 -7.22 -7.73 -37.50
N ALA A 94 -6.69 -7.93 -36.29
CA ALA A 94 -6.10 -6.82 -35.56
C ALA A 94 -4.79 -6.48 -36.26
N SER A 95 -4.85 -5.56 -37.23
CA SER A 95 -3.70 -4.96 -37.87
C SER A 95 -2.74 -4.44 -36.80
N ASP A 96 -1.66 -5.19 -36.61
CA ASP A 96 -0.44 -4.78 -35.95
C ASP A 96 -0.11 -3.34 -36.37
N PRO A 97 -0.05 -2.35 -35.44
CA PRO A 97 0.32 -0.98 -35.78
C PRO A 97 1.72 -0.87 -36.39
N LEU A 98 2.55 -1.91 -36.30
CA LEU A 98 3.82 -2.01 -37.02
C LEU A 98 3.63 -2.29 -38.52
N GLY A 99 2.53 -2.95 -38.90
CA GLY A 99 2.26 -3.32 -40.30
C GLY A 99 2.01 -2.11 -41.19
N ASP A 100 1.36 -1.06 -40.69
CA ASP A 100 1.14 0.17 -41.45
C ASP A 100 2.36 1.10 -41.44
N SER A 101 3.18 1.11 -40.37
CA SER A 101 4.45 1.85 -40.34
C SER A 101 5.46 1.29 -41.35
N THR A 102 5.44 -0.03 -41.58
CA THR A 102 6.28 -0.69 -42.59
C THR A 102 5.85 -0.30 -44.00
N LYS A 103 4.54 -0.28 -44.29
CA LYS A 103 4.00 0.20 -45.57
C LYS A 103 4.29 1.68 -45.82
N VAL A 104 4.22 2.53 -44.78
CA VAL A 104 4.58 3.97 -44.90
C VAL A 104 6.08 4.13 -45.18
N GLY A 105 6.95 3.32 -44.55
CA GLY A 105 8.38 3.30 -44.84
C GLY A 105 8.73 2.84 -46.26
N GLU A 106 8.01 1.85 -46.78
CA GLU A 106 8.11 1.42 -48.18
C GLU A 106 7.63 2.51 -49.14
N PHE A 107 6.51 3.16 -48.84
CA PHE A 107 5.98 4.26 -49.65
C PHE A 107 6.92 5.48 -49.68
N ILE A 108 7.54 5.83 -48.55
CA ILE A 108 8.60 6.86 -48.48
C ILE A 108 9.77 6.47 -49.39
N SER A 109 10.17 5.19 -49.40
CA SER A 109 11.26 4.70 -50.25
C SER A 109 10.92 4.79 -51.75
N ILE A 110 9.69 4.43 -52.13
CA ILE A 110 9.20 4.52 -53.51
C ILE A 110 9.12 5.98 -53.98
N LEU A 111 8.63 6.88 -53.13
CA LEU A 111 8.54 8.31 -53.45
C LEU A 111 9.93 8.96 -53.57
N GLU A 112 10.92 8.52 -52.77
CA GLU A 112 12.31 8.95 -52.92
C GLU A 112 12.91 8.52 -54.26
N GLU A 113 12.65 7.28 -54.68
CA GLU A 113 13.10 6.78 -55.98
C GLU A 113 12.41 7.52 -57.14
N TYR A 114 11.12 7.83 -57.01
CA TYR A 114 10.38 8.63 -57.99
C TYR A 114 10.94 10.06 -58.10
N ARG A 115 11.22 10.72 -56.97
CA ARG A 115 11.87 12.05 -56.96
C ARG A 115 13.21 12.02 -57.71
N LEU A 116 14.04 11.02 -57.44
CA LEU A 116 15.34 10.83 -58.11
C LEU A 116 15.19 10.61 -59.62
N LYS A 117 14.19 9.84 -60.07
CA LYS A 117 13.91 9.65 -61.50
C LYS A 117 13.48 10.95 -62.18
N CYS A 118 12.61 11.74 -61.56
CA CYS A 118 12.19 13.03 -62.08
C CYS A 118 13.35 14.04 -62.16
N GLU A 119 14.29 14.02 -61.20
CA GLU A 119 15.52 14.84 -61.25
C GLU A 119 16.43 14.45 -62.42
N GLN A 120 16.57 13.15 -62.71
CA GLN A 120 17.37 12.63 -63.82
C GLN A 120 16.76 12.96 -65.20
N GLU A 121 15.44 12.95 -65.31
CA GLU A 121 14.69 13.29 -66.52
C GLU A 121 14.56 14.82 -66.75
N GLY A 122 15.01 15.64 -65.79
CA GLY A 122 14.93 17.11 -65.86
C GLY A 122 13.55 17.67 -65.54
N ASN A 123 12.62 16.86 -65.03
CA ASN A 123 11.27 17.28 -64.65
C ASN A 123 11.23 17.78 -63.19
N TYR A 124 11.78 18.98 -62.98
CA TYR A 124 11.98 19.55 -61.64
C TYR A 124 10.69 19.91 -60.91
N LEU A 125 9.60 20.23 -61.62
CA LEU A 125 8.32 20.56 -60.98
C LEU A 125 7.68 19.33 -60.32
N GLU A 126 7.79 18.17 -60.96
CA GLU A 126 7.30 16.90 -60.44
C GLU A 126 8.19 16.41 -59.28
N ALA A 127 9.51 16.59 -59.39
CA ALA A 127 10.45 16.34 -58.29
C ALA A 127 10.16 17.22 -57.07
N GLN A 128 9.84 18.51 -57.26
CA GLN A 128 9.46 19.40 -56.17
C GLN A 128 8.17 18.95 -55.48
N ARG A 129 7.17 18.51 -56.26
CA ARG A 129 5.91 17.98 -55.72
C ARG A 129 6.17 16.71 -54.88
N ALA A 130 6.98 15.79 -55.39
CA ALA A 130 7.39 14.57 -54.68
C ALA A 130 8.18 14.89 -53.39
N ASP A 131 9.10 15.86 -53.42
CA ASP A 131 9.85 16.28 -52.22
C ASP A 131 8.93 16.88 -51.14
N THR A 132 7.95 17.70 -51.55
CA THR A 132 6.97 18.28 -50.63
C THR A 132 6.15 17.19 -49.93
N GLN A 133 5.72 16.17 -50.68
CA GLN A 133 4.99 15.02 -50.14
C GLN A 133 5.87 14.17 -49.22
N LEU A 134 7.14 13.94 -49.58
CA LEU A 134 8.12 13.25 -48.74
C LEU A 134 8.35 13.96 -47.41
N GLN A 135 8.46 15.28 -47.41
CA GLN A 135 8.63 16.06 -46.17
C GLN A 135 7.42 15.93 -45.24
N VAL A 136 6.19 15.95 -45.79
CA VAL A 136 4.96 15.76 -45.01
C VAL A 136 4.91 14.35 -44.42
N LEU A 137 5.15 13.32 -45.22
CA LEU A 137 5.12 11.92 -44.77
C LEU A 137 6.20 11.61 -43.73
N ARG A 138 7.45 12.07 -43.94
CA ARG A 138 8.52 11.92 -42.94
C ARG A 138 8.18 12.61 -41.62
N THR A 139 7.54 13.78 -41.68
CA THR A 139 7.11 14.49 -40.47
C THR A 139 5.98 13.75 -39.75
N GLN A 140 5.02 13.19 -40.49
CA GLN A 140 3.92 12.40 -39.93
C GLN A 140 4.42 11.10 -39.31
N GLU A 141 5.29 10.38 -40.01
CA GLU A 141 5.87 9.13 -39.53
C GLU A 141 6.74 9.36 -38.29
N PHE A 142 7.59 10.39 -38.30
CA PHE A 142 8.37 10.77 -37.12
C PHE A 142 7.46 11.06 -35.91
N LYS A 143 6.33 11.75 -36.10
CA LYS A 143 5.35 12.00 -35.03
C LYS A 143 4.70 10.71 -34.55
N GLN A 144 4.31 9.81 -35.45
CA GLN A 144 3.67 8.53 -35.11
C GLN A 144 4.64 7.66 -34.31
N GLN A 145 5.87 7.48 -34.77
CA GLN A 145 6.89 6.69 -34.08
C GLN A 145 7.27 7.29 -32.73
N THR A 146 7.33 8.63 -32.62
CA THR A 146 7.53 9.31 -31.33
C THR A 146 6.38 9.04 -30.35
N LYS A 147 5.12 9.05 -30.83
CA LYS A 147 3.95 8.71 -30.00
C LYS A 147 3.97 7.25 -29.57
N ALA A 148 4.27 6.33 -30.49
CA ALA A 148 4.39 4.90 -30.19
C ALA A 148 5.47 4.63 -29.13
N LEU A 149 6.62 5.31 -29.24
CA LEU A 149 7.69 5.21 -28.24
C LEU A 149 7.23 5.69 -26.86
N LYS A 150 6.57 6.85 -26.78
CA LYS A 150 6.01 7.36 -25.52
C LYS A 150 4.97 6.43 -24.92
N ALA A 151 4.07 5.89 -25.75
CA ALA A 151 3.05 4.93 -25.31
C ALA A 151 3.69 3.67 -24.72
N LYS A 152 4.72 3.13 -25.37
CA LYS A 152 5.49 1.99 -24.85
C LYS A 152 6.14 2.30 -23.50
N GLN A 153 6.75 3.47 -23.36
CA GLN A 153 7.39 3.88 -22.10
C GLN A 153 6.37 4.07 -20.96
N MET A 154 5.17 4.56 -21.27
CA MET A 154 4.07 4.70 -20.31
C MET A 154 3.53 3.33 -19.86
N ALA A 155 3.32 2.40 -20.80
CA ALA A 155 2.89 1.04 -20.47
C ALA A 155 3.91 0.35 -19.54
N GLU A 156 5.19 0.45 -19.87
CA GLU A 156 6.25 -0.13 -19.03
C GLU A 156 6.31 0.48 -17.62
N ARG A 157 6.06 1.79 -17.48
CA ARG A 157 5.96 2.44 -16.16
C ARG A 157 4.75 1.93 -15.38
N GLN A 158 3.62 1.73 -16.07
CA GLN A 158 2.41 1.19 -15.46
C GLN A 158 2.63 -0.24 -14.97
N ASP A 159 3.29 -1.09 -15.76
CA ASP A 159 3.62 -2.46 -15.37
C ASP A 159 4.50 -2.49 -14.12
N VAL A 160 5.52 -1.61 -14.05
CA VAL A 160 6.37 -1.47 -12.86
C VAL A 160 5.58 -0.98 -11.65
N GLN A 161 4.64 -0.04 -11.85
CA GLN A 161 3.78 0.42 -10.76
C GLN A 161 2.87 -0.69 -10.23
N ILE A 162 2.28 -1.50 -11.12
CA ILE A 162 1.45 -2.66 -10.76
C ILE A 162 2.30 -3.66 -9.97
N ALA A 163 3.51 -3.97 -10.45
CA ALA A 163 4.43 -4.87 -9.77
C ALA A 163 4.83 -4.36 -8.37
N HIS A 164 5.10 -3.05 -8.23
CA HIS A 164 5.39 -2.43 -6.93
C HIS A 164 4.20 -2.54 -5.96
N ASN A 165 2.99 -2.26 -6.45
CA ASN A 165 1.77 -2.35 -5.65
C ASN A 165 1.52 -3.79 -5.17
N LEU A 166 1.67 -4.77 -6.07
CA LEU A 166 1.54 -6.18 -5.74
C LEU A 166 2.57 -6.61 -4.69
N GLN A 167 3.83 -6.24 -4.87
CA GLN A 167 4.89 -6.55 -3.92
C GLN A 167 4.62 -5.94 -2.53
N PHE A 168 4.07 -4.72 -2.49
CA PHE A 168 3.71 -4.07 -1.23
C PHE A 168 2.51 -4.73 -0.55
N HIS A 169 1.53 -5.18 -1.35
CA HIS A 169 0.41 -5.98 -0.86
C HIS A 169 0.89 -7.29 -0.22
N ASP A 170 1.69 -8.07 -0.96
CA ASP A 170 2.25 -9.35 -0.49
C ASP A 170 3.10 -9.15 0.78
N PHE A 171 3.91 -8.07 0.81
CA PHE A 171 4.70 -7.71 1.99
C PHE A 171 3.81 -7.46 3.21
N ASN A 172 2.73 -6.69 3.08
CA ASN A 172 1.82 -6.42 4.18
C ASN A 172 1.12 -7.69 4.65
N GLN A 173 0.59 -8.48 3.72
CA GLN A 173 -0.08 -9.73 4.03
C GLN A 173 0.83 -10.69 4.80
N ALA A 174 2.08 -10.85 4.36
CA ALA A 174 3.06 -11.70 5.05
C ALA A 174 3.36 -11.21 6.47
N TRP A 175 3.50 -9.89 6.68
CA TRP A 175 3.73 -9.31 8.00
C TRP A 175 2.51 -9.40 8.91
N ASP A 176 1.30 -9.22 8.37
CA ASP A 176 0.05 -9.34 9.12
C ASP A 176 -0.12 -10.78 9.61
N GLN A 177 0.11 -11.78 8.74
CA GLN A 177 0.12 -13.20 9.13
C GLN A 177 1.19 -13.51 10.19
N TYR A 178 2.40 -12.97 10.03
CA TYR A 178 3.48 -13.17 11.00
C TYR A 178 3.11 -12.61 12.39
N LEU A 179 2.58 -11.39 12.45
CA LEU A 179 2.17 -10.76 13.70
C LEU A 179 0.98 -11.48 14.34
N GLU A 180 0.00 -11.92 13.55
CA GLU A 180 -1.12 -12.71 14.04
C GLU A 180 -0.65 -14.03 14.66
N GLN A 181 0.27 -14.74 14.00
CA GLN A 181 0.87 -15.98 14.54
C GLN A 181 1.60 -15.72 15.85
N TYR A 182 2.37 -14.63 15.93
CA TYR A 182 3.05 -14.22 17.15
C TYR A 182 2.05 -13.93 18.28
N ASP A 183 1.01 -13.13 18.02
CA ASP A 183 -0.02 -12.77 19.00
C ASP A 183 -0.80 -14.02 19.48
N ARG A 184 -1.09 -14.95 18.57
CA ARG A 184 -1.71 -16.24 18.90
C ARG A 184 -0.83 -17.11 19.80
N MET A 185 0.47 -17.20 19.50
CA MET A 185 1.42 -17.95 20.32
C MET A 185 1.60 -17.31 21.71
N ALA A 186 1.68 -15.99 21.76
CA ALA A 186 1.77 -15.23 23.01
C ALA A 186 0.53 -15.46 23.90
N ALA A 187 -0.68 -15.41 23.32
CA ALA A 187 -1.92 -15.70 24.03
C ALA A 187 -1.93 -17.13 24.62
N LYS A 188 -1.50 -18.12 23.83
CA LYS A 188 -1.36 -19.51 24.31
C LYS A 188 -0.40 -19.62 25.49
N TYR A 189 0.74 -18.94 25.43
CA TYR A 189 1.72 -18.98 26.52
C TYR A 189 1.20 -18.32 27.80
N THR A 190 0.52 -17.17 27.69
CA THR A 190 -0.16 -16.53 28.82
C THR A 190 -1.23 -17.44 29.43
N GLN A 191 -2.02 -18.12 28.58
CA GLN A 191 -3.03 -19.09 29.03
C GLN A 191 -2.38 -20.26 29.79
N GLN A 192 -1.30 -20.85 29.25
CA GLN A 192 -0.58 -21.95 29.90
C GLN A 192 -0.03 -21.53 31.27
N MET A 193 0.54 -20.33 31.38
CA MET A 193 1.04 -19.81 32.66
C MET A 193 -0.10 -19.60 33.66
N SER A 194 -1.21 -19.02 33.22
CA SER A 194 -2.40 -18.81 34.07
C SER A 194 -3.01 -20.13 34.56
N GLN A 195 -3.06 -21.15 33.70
CA GLN A 195 -3.50 -22.50 34.09
C GLN A 195 -2.58 -23.12 35.14
N LYS A 196 -1.26 -23.00 34.95
CA LYS A 196 -0.27 -23.47 35.92
C LYS A 196 -0.44 -22.78 37.28
N HIS A 197 -0.61 -21.45 37.29
CA HIS A 197 -0.86 -20.67 38.50
C HIS A 197 -2.17 -21.08 39.21
N ALA A 198 -3.21 -21.43 38.46
CA ALA A 198 -4.47 -21.92 39.02
C ALA A 198 -4.32 -23.28 39.70
N LEU A 199 -3.55 -24.20 39.10
CA LEU A 199 -3.22 -25.49 39.70
C LEU A 199 -2.39 -25.32 40.97
N GLU A 200 -1.34 -24.49 40.94
CA GLU A 200 -0.49 -24.22 42.10
C GLU A 200 -1.28 -23.62 43.29
N LEU A 201 -2.28 -22.76 43.00
CA LEU A 201 -3.20 -22.25 44.03
C LEU A 201 -4.12 -23.34 44.58
N SER A 202 -4.61 -24.25 43.74
CA SER A 202 -5.42 -25.40 44.17
C SER A 202 -4.62 -26.33 45.07
N ASP A 203 -3.41 -26.71 44.64
CA ASP A 203 -2.50 -27.57 45.40
C ASP A 203 -2.10 -26.93 46.73
N LEU A 204 -1.88 -25.61 46.77
CA LEU A 204 -1.61 -24.91 48.01
C LEU A 204 -2.80 -24.99 48.97
N ARG A 205 -4.03 -24.78 48.46
CA ARG A 205 -5.24 -24.87 49.28
C ARG A 205 -5.42 -26.27 49.85
N GLU A 206 -5.25 -27.30 49.02
CA GLU A 206 -5.36 -28.69 49.45
C GLU A 206 -4.33 -29.03 50.54
N LYS A 207 -3.05 -28.67 50.33
CA LYS A 207 -1.98 -28.83 51.33
C LYS A 207 -2.31 -28.11 52.64
N LEU A 208 -2.80 -26.88 52.57
CA LEU A 208 -3.20 -26.13 53.77
C LEU A 208 -4.37 -26.79 54.50
N THR A 209 -5.36 -27.33 53.78
CA THR A 209 -6.47 -28.06 54.40
C THR A 209 -6.01 -29.37 55.05
N GLN A 210 -5.09 -30.10 54.42
CA GLN A 210 -4.50 -31.31 54.95
C GLN A 210 -3.66 -31.01 56.20
N ASP A 211 -2.78 -30.01 56.15
CA ASP A 211 -1.97 -29.55 57.29
C ASP A 211 -2.84 -29.16 58.51
N SER A 212 -4.01 -28.54 58.25
CA SER A 212 -4.98 -28.21 59.30
C SER A 212 -5.68 -29.43 59.87
N ALA A 213 -5.97 -30.45 59.06
CA ALA A 213 -6.62 -31.68 59.50
C ALA A 213 -5.66 -32.55 60.35
N GLU A 214 -4.37 -32.58 60.00
CA GLU A 214 -3.35 -33.36 60.72
C GLU A 214 -2.94 -32.73 62.06
N ARG A 215 -3.03 -31.40 62.19
CA ARG A 215 -2.68 -30.70 63.43
C ARG A 215 -3.81 -30.80 64.48
N THR A 216 -3.59 -31.62 65.50
CA THR A 216 -4.45 -31.63 66.69
C THR A 216 -4.45 -30.25 67.37
N PRO A 217 -5.63 -29.68 67.71
CA PRO A 217 -5.71 -28.41 68.42
C PRO A 217 -4.95 -28.45 69.75
N LYS A 218 -4.00 -27.51 69.93
CA LYS A 218 -3.28 -27.34 71.19
C LYS A 218 -4.00 -26.31 72.04
N PHE A 219 -4.80 -26.78 72.99
CA PHE A 219 -5.48 -25.94 73.97
C PHE A 219 -4.52 -25.33 74.98
N SER A 220 -4.91 -24.22 75.60
CA SER A 220 -4.13 -23.58 76.64
C SER A 220 -3.96 -24.50 77.85
N LYS A 221 -2.86 -24.32 78.57
CA LYS A 221 -2.57 -25.04 79.81
C LYS A 221 -3.67 -24.82 80.86
N GLU A 222 -4.22 -23.60 80.91
CA GLU A 222 -5.32 -23.24 81.81
C GLU A 222 -6.58 -24.05 81.51
N LEU A 223 -6.98 -24.17 80.23
CA LEU A 223 -8.14 -24.97 79.84
C LEU A 223 -7.98 -26.45 80.26
N ILE A 224 -6.79 -27.01 80.05
CA ILE A 224 -6.46 -28.39 80.43
C ILE A 224 -6.54 -28.56 81.96
N ASP A 225 -6.00 -27.60 82.72
CA ASP A 225 -6.02 -27.63 84.18
C ASP A 225 -7.45 -27.51 84.74
N TRP A 226 -8.29 -26.68 84.12
CA TRP A 226 -9.72 -26.58 84.47
C TRP A 226 -10.49 -27.87 84.14
N ARG A 227 -10.23 -28.52 82.99
CA ARG A 227 -10.82 -29.84 82.68
C ARG A 227 -10.39 -30.91 83.68
N ARG A 228 -9.12 -30.91 84.10
CA ARG A 228 -8.64 -31.82 85.16
C ARG A 228 -9.33 -31.55 86.50
N ARG A 229 -9.58 -30.28 86.84
CA ARG A 229 -10.29 -29.90 88.07
C ARG A 229 -11.75 -30.34 88.04
N GLN A 230 -12.44 -30.15 86.92
CA GLN A 230 -13.80 -30.66 86.72
C GLN A 230 -13.87 -32.18 86.90
N TYR A 231 -12.96 -32.92 86.26
CA TYR A 231 -12.91 -34.38 86.36
C TYR A 231 -12.74 -34.84 87.82
N ARG A 232 -11.83 -34.20 88.57
CA ARG A 232 -11.63 -34.47 90.00
C ARG A 232 -12.89 -34.20 90.85
N LEU A 233 -13.60 -33.10 90.59
CA LEU A 233 -14.86 -32.80 91.31
C LEU A 233 -15.98 -33.79 90.98
N ALA A 234 -16.05 -34.25 89.74
CA ALA A 234 -16.97 -35.31 89.33
C ALA A 234 -16.65 -36.64 90.03
N GLN A 235 -15.38 -37.02 90.15
CA GLN A 235 -14.95 -38.20 90.90
C GLN A 235 -15.29 -38.11 92.39
N GLN A 236 -15.23 -36.91 92.98
CA GLN A 236 -15.65 -36.64 94.36
C GLN A 236 -17.18 -36.58 94.54
N LYS A 237 -17.98 -36.86 93.50
CA LYS A 237 -19.45 -36.78 93.48
C LYS A 237 -20.01 -35.38 93.76
N LYS A 238 -19.20 -34.32 93.62
CA LYS A 238 -19.63 -32.93 93.76
C LYS A 238 -20.21 -32.38 92.46
N TYR A 239 -21.35 -32.92 92.05
CA TYR A 239 -21.92 -32.65 90.71
C TYR A 239 -22.29 -31.18 90.48
N ALA A 240 -22.81 -30.49 91.50
CA ALA A 240 -23.19 -29.08 91.37
C ALA A 240 -21.98 -28.16 91.09
N GLU A 241 -20.85 -28.40 91.76
CA GLU A 241 -19.61 -27.66 91.52
C GLU A 241 -18.98 -28.05 90.18
N ALA A 242 -18.97 -29.34 89.84
CA ALA A 242 -18.47 -29.83 88.55
C ALA A 242 -19.25 -29.23 87.37
N GLN A 243 -20.57 -29.08 87.48
CA GLN A 243 -21.41 -28.48 86.43
C GLN A 243 -21.09 -26.99 86.22
N LYS A 244 -20.85 -26.23 87.29
CA LYS A 244 -20.42 -24.82 87.19
C LYS A 244 -19.07 -24.71 86.47
N ILE A 245 -18.10 -25.57 86.82
CA ILE A 245 -16.81 -25.60 86.12
C ILE A 245 -17.00 -26.03 84.66
N LYS A 246 -17.86 -27.00 84.36
CA LYS A 246 -18.14 -27.44 83.00
C LYS A 246 -18.61 -26.28 82.12
N GLN A 247 -19.61 -25.51 82.55
CA GLN A 247 -20.12 -24.36 81.76
C GLN A 247 -19.04 -23.33 81.47
N PHE A 248 -18.22 -23.01 82.47
CA PHE A 248 -17.09 -22.09 82.32
C PHE A 248 -16.04 -22.62 81.34
N VAL A 249 -15.68 -23.89 81.47
CA VAL A 249 -14.69 -24.56 80.61
C VAL A 249 -15.19 -24.72 79.18
N ASP A 250 -16.44 -25.10 78.97
CA ASP A 250 -17.02 -25.26 77.64
C ASP A 250 -17.05 -23.89 76.90
N GLY A 251 -17.32 -22.80 77.63
CA GLY A 251 -17.23 -21.44 77.07
C GLY A 251 -15.79 -21.03 76.72
N MET A 252 -14.82 -21.33 77.59
CA MET A 252 -13.40 -21.08 77.33
C MET A 252 -12.87 -21.92 76.16
N GLU A 253 -13.25 -23.20 76.09
CA GLU A 253 -12.91 -24.12 75.02
C GLU A 253 -13.44 -23.62 73.68
N GLN A 254 -14.70 -23.18 73.64
CA GLN A 254 -15.30 -22.63 72.43
C GLN A 254 -14.59 -21.35 71.95
N TYR A 255 -14.19 -20.48 72.88
CA TYR A 255 -13.41 -19.29 72.55
C TYR A 255 -12.03 -19.66 71.98
N GLU A 256 -11.30 -20.57 72.63
CA GLU A 256 -10.00 -21.04 72.13
C GLU A 256 -10.10 -21.73 70.77
N ARG A 257 -11.13 -22.56 70.55
CA ARG A 257 -11.39 -23.20 69.24
C ARG A 257 -11.62 -22.15 68.14
N THR A 258 -12.43 -21.14 68.43
CA THR A 258 -12.72 -20.05 67.48
C THR A 258 -11.47 -19.24 67.17
N LYS A 259 -10.67 -18.93 68.20
CA LYS A 259 -9.42 -18.18 68.05
C LYS A 259 -8.38 -18.97 67.25
N LEU A 260 -8.16 -20.25 67.58
CA LEU A 260 -7.24 -21.13 66.84
C LEU A 260 -7.66 -21.28 65.37
N GLY A 261 -8.97 -21.43 65.10
CA GLY A 261 -9.51 -21.46 63.75
C GLY A 261 -9.27 -20.14 63.00
N GLY A 262 -9.49 -19.00 63.65
CA GLY A 262 -9.22 -17.67 63.09
C GLY A 262 -7.73 -17.43 62.78
N ASP A 263 -6.84 -17.79 63.70
CA ASP A 263 -5.39 -17.68 63.50
C ASP A 263 -4.89 -18.59 62.37
N CYS A 264 -5.45 -19.81 62.28
CA CYS A 264 -5.16 -20.74 61.18
C CYS A 264 -5.63 -20.16 59.83
N HIS A 265 -6.87 -19.67 59.77
CA HIS A 265 -7.45 -19.10 58.57
C HIS A 265 -6.70 -17.84 58.10
N THR A 266 -6.34 -16.93 59.01
CA THR A 266 -5.55 -15.73 58.67
C THR A 266 -4.15 -16.10 58.20
N GLY A 267 -3.52 -17.13 58.78
CA GLY A 267 -2.25 -17.68 58.31
C GLY A 267 -2.34 -18.24 56.88
N HIS A 268 -3.41 -18.99 56.59
CA HIS A 268 -3.68 -19.52 55.25
C HIS A 268 -3.90 -18.41 54.22
N SER A 269 -4.73 -17.43 54.57
CA SER A 269 -5.02 -16.26 53.73
C SER A 269 -3.76 -15.48 53.37
N LYS A 270 -2.85 -15.25 54.34
CA LYS A 270 -1.56 -14.60 54.08
C LYS A 270 -0.66 -15.38 53.12
N LYS A 271 -0.58 -16.71 53.27
CA LYS A 271 0.21 -17.56 52.37
C LYS A 271 -0.36 -17.54 50.95
N GLU A 272 -1.68 -17.65 50.82
CA GLU A 272 -2.36 -17.61 49.53
C GLU A 272 -2.24 -16.23 48.86
N ALA A 273 -2.37 -15.14 49.62
CA ALA A 273 -2.20 -13.78 49.11
C ALA A 273 -0.77 -13.55 48.59
N LYS A 274 0.25 -14.04 49.30
CA LYS A 274 1.65 -13.96 48.84
C LYS A 274 1.86 -14.70 47.53
N LEU A 275 1.32 -15.92 47.40
CA LEU A 275 1.43 -16.71 46.17
C LEU A 275 0.70 -16.02 45.00
N ARG A 276 -0.52 -15.50 45.22
CA ARG A 276 -1.23 -14.70 44.22
C ARG A 276 -0.44 -13.48 43.76
N GLN A 277 0.19 -12.76 44.69
CA GLN A 277 1.02 -11.60 44.36
C GLN A 277 2.21 -11.99 43.49
N GLN A 278 2.85 -13.14 43.78
CA GLN A 278 3.93 -13.68 42.95
C GLN A 278 3.43 -14.03 41.54
N HIS A 279 2.33 -14.77 41.43
CA HIS A 279 1.72 -15.12 40.13
C HIS A 279 1.34 -13.88 39.31
N GLN A 280 0.79 -12.86 39.96
CA GLN A 280 0.45 -11.59 39.31
C GLN A 280 1.70 -10.86 38.79
N ALA A 281 2.77 -10.80 39.58
CA ALA A 281 4.02 -10.19 39.17
C ALA A 281 4.67 -10.94 37.99
N GLU A 282 4.62 -12.27 38.00
CA GLU A 282 5.11 -13.11 36.90
C GLU A 282 4.32 -12.89 35.61
N LEU A 283 2.98 -12.88 35.67
CA LEU A 283 2.13 -12.59 34.52
C LEU A 283 2.36 -11.17 33.99
N GLN A 284 2.50 -10.18 34.87
CA GLN A 284 2.80 -8.82 34.45
C GLN A 284 4.16 -8.70 33.75
N ALA A 285 5.20 -9.35 34.30
CA ALA A 285 6.52 -9.38 33.67
C ALA A 285 6.48 -10.07 32.30
N LEU A 286 5.70 -11.14 32.18
CA LEU A 286 5.48 -11.83 30.92
C LEU A 286 4.77 -10.95 29.89
N CYS A 287 3.65 -10.31 30.25
CA CYS A 287 2.92 -9.41 29.37
C CYS A 287 3.82 -8.26 28.87
N LYS A 288 4.60 -7.63 29.77
CA LYS A 288 5.56 -6.59 29.40
C LYS A 288 6.62 -7.09 28.40
N ARG A 289 7.11 -8.32 28.55
CA ARG A 289 8.07 -8.91 27.62
C ARG A 289 7.43 -9.17 26.25
N ILE A 290 6.21 -9.69 26.23
CA ILE A 290 5.45 -9.94 25.00
C ILE A 290 5.21 -8.61 24.25
N GLU A 291 4.78 -7.57 24.97
CA GLU A 291 4.54 -6.23 24.42
C GLU A 291 5.82 -5.61 23.87
N ALA A 292 6.93 -5.66 24.62
CA ALA A 292 8.22 -5.14 24.16
C ALA A 292 8.73 -5.85 22.91
N LYS A 293 8.54 -7.17 22.81
CA LYS A 293 8.89 -7.92 21.60
C LYS A 293 7.94 -7.63 20.43
N ARG A 294 6.66 -7.42 20.70
CA ARG A 294 5.68 -7.02 19.69
C ARG A 294 6.01 -5.65 19.09
N THR A 295 6.38 -4.67 19.91
CA THR A 295 6.79 -3.35 19.42
C THR A 295 8.09 -3.43 18.61
N GLU A 296 9.04 -4.29 19.00
CA GLU A 296 10.24 -4.58 18.20
C GLU A 296 9.87 -5.12 16.81
N HIS A 297 8.94 -6.08 16.72
CA HIS A 297 8.47 -6.59 15.42
C HIS A 297 7.77 -5.52 14.57
N LEU A 298 6.96 -4.64 15.17
CA LEU A 298 6.34 -3.52 14.45
C LEU A 298 7.38 -2.52 13.93
N ASN A 299 8.40 -2.22 14.74
CA ASN A 299 9.52 -1.38 14.31
C ASN A 299 10.28 -2.02 13.16
N GLN A 300 10.51 -3.34 13.22
CA GLN A 300 11.15 -4.09 12.14
C GLN A 300 10.32 -4.03 10.84
N ARG A 301 8.99 -4.19 10.93
CA ARG A 301 8.09 -4.01 9.77
C ARG A 301 8.22 -2.62 9.16
N ALA A 302 8.29 -1.57 9.98
CA ALA A 302 8.45 -0.20 9.49
C ALA A 302 9.80 -0.02 8.75
N VAL A 303 10.89 -0.54 9.33
CA VAL A 303 12.22 -0.51 8.67
C VAL A 303 12.21 -1.28 7.36
N ASP A 304 11.63 -2.48 7.33
CA ASP A 304 11.59 -3.29 6.11
C ASP A 304 10.68 -2.68 5.04
N SER A 305 9.58 -2.04 5.44
CA SER A 305 8.68 -1.28 4.55
C SER A 305 9.40 -0.10 3.90
N THR A 306 10.12 0.71 4.69
CA THR A 306 10.91 1.83 4.14
C THR A 306 11.99 1.33 3.19
N ARG A 307 12.66 0.22 3.51
CA ARG A 307 13.65 -0.41 2.64
C ARG A 307 13.04 -0.93 1.34
N LEU A 308 11.84 -1.48 1.38
CA LEU A 308 11.11 -1.93 0.21
C LEU A 308 10.74 -0.76 -0.71
N LEU A 309 10.16 0.30 -0.14
CA LEU A 309 9.83 1.53 -0.89
C LEU A 309 11.06 2.17 -1.52
N GLN A 310 12.19 2.18 -0.82
CA GLN A 310 13.45 2.69 -1.36
C GLN A 310 13.94 1.86 -2.56
N ARG A 311 13.85 0.52 -2.51
CA ARG A 311 14.17 -0.33 -3.67
C ARG A 311 13.27 -0.03 -4.85
N ASN A 312 11.97 0.11 -4.62
CA ASN A 312 10.99 0.42 -5.68
C ASN A 312 11.27 1.79 -6.32
N ARG A 313 11.61 2.79 -5.50
CA ARG A 313 12.04 4.11 -5.98
C ARG A 313 13.31 4.01 -6.84
N ASN A 314 14.29 3.22 -6.43
CA ASN A 314 15.52 3.02 -7.19
C ASN A 314 15.24 2.34 -8.54
N VAL A 315 14.37 1.34 -8.58
CA VAL A 315 13.93 0.68 -9.81
C VAL A 315 13.25 1.68 -10.75
N GLN A 316 12.36 2.52 -10.21
CA GLN A 316 11.69 3.56 -11.00
C GLN A 316 12.69 4.58 -11.58
N THR A 317 13.64 5.07 -10.78
CA THR A 317 14.67 6.01 -11.26
C THR A 317 15.57 5.36 -12.32
N ALA A 318 15.94 4.09 -12.13
CA ALA A 318 16.69 3.32 -13.12
C ALA A 318 15.91 3.14 -14.42
N LEU A 319 14.61 2.87 -14.34
CA LEU A 319 13.73 2.77 -15.51
C LEU A 319 13.65 4.10 -16.26
N GLU A 320 13.39 5.20 -15.56
CA GLU A 320 13.28 6.53 -16.14
C GLU A 320 14.57 6.97 -16.83
N SER A 321 15.72 6.77 -16.19
CA SER A 321 17.02 7.06 -16.80
C SER A 321 17.27 6.22 -18.05
N ARG A 322 16.94 4.92 -18.03
CA ARG A 322 17.02 4.05 -19.22
C ARG A 322 16.11 4.53 -20.34
N GLN A 323 14.87 4.90 -20.03
CA GLN A 323 13.89 5.40 -21.00
C GLN A 323 14.33 6.73 -21.63
N ILE A 324 14.97 7.62 -20.86
CA ILE A 324 15.54 8.88 -21.39
C ILE A 324 16.64 8.56 -22.41
N VAL A 325 17.58 7.68 -22.08
CA VAL A 325 18.68 7.29 -23.00
C VAL A 325 18.14 6.56 -24.23
N GLU A 326 17.16 5.67 -24.08
CA GLU A 326 16.52 4.99 -25.20
C GLU A 326 15.77 6.00 -26.09
N ALA A 327 15.07 6.96 -25.50
CA ALA A 327 14.34 7.99 -26.24
C ALA A 327 15.28 8.90 -27.03
N THR A 328 16.37 9.38 -26.43
CA THR A 328 17.33 10.22 -27.15
C THR A 328 17.99 9.47 -28.30
N LYS A 329 18.39 8.21 -28.08
CA LYS A 329 18.97 7.37 -29.11
C LYS A 329 17.98 7.10 -30.25
N LYS A 330 16.77 6.65 -29.94
CA LYS A 330 15.74 6.37 -30.95
C LYS A 330 15.37 7.63 -31.73
N LEU A 331 15.14 8.76 -31.07
CA LEU A 331 14.83 10.01 -31.77
C LEU A 331 15.98 10.46 -32.68
N HIS A 332 17.24 10.26 -32.26
CA HIS A 332 18.40 10.53 -33.11
C HIS A 332 18.46 9.59 -34.31
N ASP A 333 18.25 8.29 -34.10
CA ASP A 333 18.23 7.29 -35.16
C ASP A 333 17.10 7.58 -36.17
N LEU A 334 15.89 7.90 -35.70
CA LEU A 334 14.78 8.31 -36.55
C LEU A 334 15.13 9.55 -37.38
N LYS A 335 15.70 10.58 -36.74
CA LYS A 335 16.14 11.79 -37.45
C LYS A 335 17.20 11.45 -38.51
N ASN A 336 18.15 10.58 -38.21
CA ASN A 336 19.20 10.18 -39.15
C ASN A 336 18.66 9.33 -40.30
N THR A 337 17.70 8.44 -40.06
CA THR A 337 17.03 7.65 -41.10
C THR A 337 16.31 8.55 -42.11
N PHE A 338 15.66 9.62 -41.64
CA PHE A 338 14.96 10.56 -42.52
C PHE A 338 15.86 11.62 -43.18
N VAL A 339 17.08 11.86 -42.66
CA VAL A 339 18.04 12.85 -43.19
C VAL A 339 19.11 12.22 -44.10
N SER A 340 19.54 10.99 -43.81
CA SER A 340 20.77 10.41 -44.42
C SER A 340 20.58 9.80 -45.81
N ARG A 341 19.34 9.60 -46.29
CA ARG A 341 19.12 9.18 -47.68
C ARG A 341 19.36 10.29 -48.71
N ASN A 342 19.59 11.53 -48.28
CA ASN A 342 19.91 12.64 -49.18
C ASN A 342 21.39 12.73 -49.59
N ARG A 343 22.28 11.79 -49.24
CA ARG A 343 23.74 11.95 -49.47
C ARG A 343 24.50 10.79 -50.14
N SER A 344 23.82 9.74 -50.57
CA SER A 344 24.40 8.65 -51.37
C SER A 344 23.53 8.57 -52.62
N THR A 345 23.91 9.09 -53.79
CA THR A 345 24.95 8.55 -54.68
C THR A 345 25.41 9.55 -55.77
N HIS A 346 25.70 10.82 -55.49
CA HIS A 346 26.21 11.75 -56.54
C HIS A 346 27.28 12.73 -56.05
N THR A 347 28.37 12.23 -55.47
CA THR A 347 29.61 13.01 -55.35
C THR A 347 30.81 12.20 -55.80
N THR A 348 30.83 11.80 -57.07
CA THR A 348 32.06 11.57 -57.84
C THR A 348 31.71 11.74 -59.31
N THR A 349 31.52 12.99 -59.73
CA THR A 349 31.92 13.55 -61.04
C THR A 349 31.33 14.96 -61.18
N GLN A 350 32.22 15.95 -61.31
CA GLN A 350 31.97 17.26 -61.92
C GLN A 350 31.04 18.25 -61.20
N ASN A 351 31.57 18.89 -60.15
CA ASN A 351 31.36 20.34 -60.00
C ASN A 351 32.39 21.08 -60.87
N VAL A 352 32.26 20.96 -62.19
CA VAL A 352 32.92 21.87 -63.14
C VAL A 352 31.84 22.84 -63.58
N ILE A 353 31.91 24.07 -63.09
CA ILE A 353 31.13 25.19 -63.62
C ILE A 353 31.41 25.24 -65.14
N PRO A 354 30.40 25.14 -66.02
CA PRO A 354 30.59 25.29 -67.45
C PRO A 354 31.36 26.58 -67.75
N PRO A 355 32.37 26.58 -68.65
CA PRO A 355 33.23 27.73 -68.88
C PRO A 355 32.46 29.01 -69.26
N GLU A 356 31.25 28.87 -69.79
CA GLU A 356 30.35 29.96 -70.18
C GLU A 356 29.72 30.72 -68.99
N ALA A 357 29.68 30.14 -67.79
CA ALA A 357 29.10 30.77 -66.60
C ALA A 357 30.13 31.47 -65.69
N ARG A 358 31.41 31.56 -66.10
CA ARG A 358 32.44 32.32 -65.37
C ARG A 358 32.34 33.82 -65.67
N VAL A 359 31.56 34.54 -64.87
CA VAL A 359 31.64 36.01 -64.82
C VAL A 359 32.98 36.41 -64.20
N ILE A 360 33.92 36.87 -65.05
CA ILE A 360 35.19 37.46 -64.64
C ILE A 360 34.88 38.83 -64.01
N ARG A 361 34.88 38.91 -62.68
CA ARG A 361 34.95 40.21 -61.97
C ARG A 361 36.43 40.57 -61.77
N GLU A 362 36.85 41.64 -62.43
CA GLU A 362 38.17 42.25 -62.20
C GLU A 362 38.29 42.72 -60.74
N ARG A 363 39.26 42.16 -60.02
CA ARG A 363 39.66 42.63 -58.68
C ARG A 363 40.56 43.86 -58.83
N LYS A 364 40.05 45.03 -58.45
CA LYS A 364 40.89 46.20 -58.12
C LYS A 364 41.59 45.98 -56.77
N ALA A 365 42.89 46.28 -56.76
CA ALA A 365 43.76 46.22 -55.60
C ALA A 365 43.77 47.54 -54.83
N SER A 366 43.75 47.46 -53.50
CA SER A 366 44.22 48.47 -52.53
C SER A 366 44.23 47.76 -51.17
N PHE A 367 45.35 47.29 -50.62
CA PHE A 367 46.48 47.99 -49.97
C PHE A 367 46.11 48.70 -48.64
N THR A 368 47.00 48.49 -47.65
CA THR A 368 47.09 48.98 -46.25
C THR A 368 46.11 48.40 -45.21
N SER A 369 46.46 48.09 -43.96
CA SER A 369 47.73 48.03 -43.18
C SER A 369 47.41 47.48 -41.78
N PHE A 370 48.37 46.76 -41.18
CA PHE A 370 48.73 46.71 -39.75
C PHE A 370 47.68 47.06 -38.67
N SER A 371 47.45 46.15 -37.71
CA SER A 371 48.11 46.24 -36.39
C SER A 371 47.81 45.02 -35.50
N SER A 372 48.83 44.66 -34.74
CA SER A 372 48.89 43.65 -33.68
C SER A 372 48.10 44.05 -32.42
N GLU A 373 47.43 43.09 -31.76
CA GLU A 373 47.43 43.08 -30.29
C GLU A 373 47.16 41.67 -29.71
N LYS A 374 48.15 41.20 -28.96
CA LYS A 374 48.08 40.07 -28.01
C LYS A 374 47.28 40.50 -26.77
N LYS A 375 46.42 39.62 -26.24
CA LYS A 375 46.04 39.52 -24.81
C LYS A 375 45.37 38.14 -24.61
N ILE A 376 46.09 37.14 -24.13
CA ILE A 376 46.29 36.76 -22.72
C ILE A 376 44.98 36.33 -22.04
N LEU A 377 44.87 35.01 -21.83
CA LEU A 377 43.97 34.33 -20.89
C LEU A 377 44.13 34.87 -19.46
N PRO A 378 43.10 34.71 -18.63
CA PRO A 378 43.38 34.05 -17.35
C PRO A 378 42.41 32.90 -17.06
N SER A 379 43.05 31.80 -16.68
CA SER A 379 42.51 30.73 -15.87
C SER A 379 42.49 31.18 -14.42
N THR A 380 41.36 31.03 -13.72
CA THR A 380 41.35 30.81 -12.27
C THR A 380 40.18 29.91 -11.86
N LYS A 381 40.55 28.79 -11.23
CA LYS A 381 39.72 28.00 -10.32
C LYS A 381 39.48 28.80 -9.04
N SER A 382 38.30 28.66 -8.43
CA SER A 382 38.19 28.68 -6.96
C SER A 382 37.06 27.73 -6.52
N PHE A 383 37.45 26.87 -5.58
CA PHE A 383 36.61 25.94 -4.83
C PHE A 383 35.68 26.70 -3.88
N GLY A 384 34.40 26.31 -3.85
CA GLY A 384 33.49 26.62 -2.76
C GLY A 384 33.16 25.34 -2.01
N ILE A 385 33.61 25.22 -0.77
CA ILE A 385 33.09 24.28 0.22
C ILE A 385 32.40 25.14 1.27
N ALA A 386 31.10 24.92 1.43
CA ALA A 386 30.26 25.55 2.42
C ALA A 386 30.26 24.76 3.74
N HIS A 387 29.93 25.49 4.79
CA HIS A 387 29.85 25.14 6.22
C HIS A 387 29.10 23.85 6.57
#